data_AF-A0A238XDW6-F1
#
_entry.id   AF-A0A238XDW6-F1
#
_cell.length_a   1.000
_cell.length_b   1.000
_cell.length_c   1.000
_cell.angle_alpha   90.00
_cell.angle_beta   90.00
_cell.angle_gamma   90.00
#
_symmetry.space_group_name_H-M   'P 1'
#
loop_
_entity.id
_entity.type
_entity.pdbx_description
1 polymer ?
#
loop_
_entity_poly.entity_id
_entity_poly.type
_entity_poly.pdbx_seq_one_letter_code
_entity_poly.pdbx_strand_id
1 'polypeptide(L)'
;MPRRQCPALPCDVPAGTFAAVQGLAVTDVFGARRWISPAGTGAAHDWQSWSMFTLGDTAGLLLPPGTPKVADGPGLEEVALVRDESANMVWGIEQTVRMATGEGRPGAEAAAETLAFRRRLHPPTPPGDPRAPVAYQVMSSVPENWIPFIPVHVPGDDRSVQLQRAAMPREVDATQAVPPRTALLREGFDAGQSYFVNEEEVPLTGTCLTAAYNRTRTRTGQVVVWLTVRRDTGRGGRSSGLSFDLLTDTPPA
;
A
#
# COMPACT_ATOMS: atom_id res chain seq x y z
N MET A 1 2.01 18.06 37.87
CA MET A 1 2.07 17.32 36.58
C MET A 1 3.50 16.84 36.40
N PRO A 2 3.75 15.54 36.17
CA PRO A 2 5.10 15.06 35.95
C PRO A 2 5.58 15.53 34.58
N ARG A 3 6.61 16.37 34.57
CA ARG A 3 7.31 16.77 33.34
C ARG A 3 8.03 15.54 32.82
N ARG A 4 7.54 14.96 31.73
CA ARG A 4 8.28 13.92 31.02
C ARG A 4 9.41 14.62 30.27
N GLN A 5 10.64 14.44 30.74
CA GLN A 5 11.85 14.81 30.01
C GLN A 5 11.81 14.14 28.64
N CYS A 6 11.92 14.93 27.58
CA CYS A 6 12.25 14.40 26.27
C CYS A 6 13.75 14.04 26.34
N PRO A 7 14.15 12.76 26.16
CA PRO A 7 15.54 12.34 26.35
C PRO A 7 16.53 12.99 25.37
N ALA A 8 16.03 13.68 24.33
CA ALA A 8 16.86 14.39 23.36
C ALA A 8 17.21 15.83 23.76
N LEU A 9 16.61 16.37 24.83
CA LEU A 9 16.72 17.79 25.15
C LEU A 9 17.27 18.08 26.55
N PRO A 10 18.35 18.89 26.67
CA PRO A 10 18.99 19.17 27.95
C PRO A 10 18.20 20.16 28.83
N CYS A 11 17.02 20.62 28.39
CA CYS A 11 16.18 21.56 29.13
C CYS A 11 14.68 21.28 28.92
N ASP A 12 13.87 21.66 29.92
CA ASP A 12 12.41 21.59 29.84
C ASP A 12 11.88 22.80 29.04
N VAL A 13 11.38 22.55 27.83
CA VAL A 13 10.67 23.55 27.01
C VAL A 13 9.24 23.10 26.71
N PRO A 14 8.24 24.00 26.65
CA PRO A 14 6.90 23.63 26.24
C PRO A 14 6.87 23.12 24.80
N ALA A 15 6.05 22.11 24.52
CA ALA A 15 5.84 21.64 23.17
C ALA A 15 5.15 22.73 22.31
N GLY A 16 5.52 22.82 21.04
CA GLY A 16 5.08 23.85 20.11
C GLY A 16 5.82 25.18 20.23
N THR A 17 7.01 25.20 20.84
CA THR A 17 7.81 26.42 21.01
C THR A 17 9.15 26.33 20.28
N PHE A 18 9.64 27.50 19.88
CA PHE A 18 11.00 27.69 19.41
C PHE A 18 11.80 28.37 20.51
N ALA A 19 12.84 27.71 21.01
CA ALA A 19 13.74 28.23 22.02
C ALA A 19 15.04 28.72 21.36
N ALA A 20 15.25 30.03 21.34
CA ALA A 20 16.50 30.59 20.86
C ALA A 20 17.67 30.14 21.76
N VAL A 21 18.75 29.64 21.15
CA VAL A 21 19.92 29.15 21.87
C VAL A 21 20.98 30.25 21.84
N GLN A 22 21.20 30.88 22.99
CA GLN A 22 22.26 31.89 23.15
C GLN A 22 23.65 31.29 23.29
N GLY A 23 23.73 30.02 23.70
CA GLY A 23 24.98 29.31 23.87
C GLY A 23 24.78 27.90 24.41
N LEU A 24 25.73 27.03 24.10
CA LEU A 24 25.72 25.63 24.52
C LEU A 24 27.09 25.27 25.08
N ALA A 25 27.11 24.71 26.28
CA ALA A 25 28.30 24.13 26.87
C ALA A 25 28.03 22.68 27.25
N VAL A 26 28.90 21.77 26.82
CA VAL A 26 28.81 20.34 27.11
C VAL A 26 29.88 19.99 28.14
N THR A 27 29.48 19.27 29.19
CA THR A 27 30.42 18.69 30.15
C THR A 27 30.61 17.24 29.78
N ASP A 28 31.84 16.82 29.51
CA ASP A 28 32.15 15.43 29.17
C ASP A 28 32.21 14.54 30.43
N VAL A 29 32.38 13.24 30.22
CA VAL A 29 32.43 12.23 31.30
C VAL A 29 33.64 12.41 32.23
N PHE A 30 34.64 13.20 31.84
CA PHE A 30 35.81 13.53 32.65
C PHE A 30 35.63 14.87 33.40
N GLY A 31 34.46 15.51 33.28
CA GLY A 31 34.17 16.78 33.92
C GLY A 31 34.72 18.00 33.19
N ALA A 32 35.30 17.84 32.00
CA ALA A 32 35.76 18.98 31.21
C ALA A 32 34.57 19.64 30.49
N ARG A 33 34.45 20.96 30.68
CA ARG A 33 33.39 21.78 30.07
C ARG A 33 33.90 22.42 28.78
N ARG A 34 33.21 22.18 27.66
CA ARG A 34 33.55 22.77 26.34
C ARG A 34 32.41 23.62 25.83
N TRP A 35 32.76 24.77 25.26
CA TRP A 35 31.81 25.63 24.54
C TRP A 35 31.57 25.07 23.14
N ILE A 36 30.30 25.02 22.73
CA ILE A 36 29.89 24.57 21.40
C ILE A 36 29.37 25.78 20.63
N SER A 37 30.05 26.07 19.52
CA SER A 37 29.62 27.08 18.55
C SER A 37 28.59 26.50 17.57
N PRO A 38 27.68 27.32 17.02
CA PRO A 38 26.75 26.87 15.99
C PRO A 38 27.46 26.26 14.78
N ALA A 39 26.91 25.16 14.23
CA ALA A 39 27.35 24.64 12.95
C ALA A 39 26.85 25.53 11.80
N GLY A 40 27.54 25.55 10.67
CA GLY A 40 27.20 26.37 9.50
C GLY A 40 27.82 27.77 9.47
N THR A 41 28.68 28.12 10.43
CA THR A 41 29.30 29.45 10.53
C THR A 41 30.71 29.55 9.91
N GLY A 42 31.20 28.47 9.29
CA GLY A 42 32.53 28.39 8.65
C GLY A 42 32.53 28.83 7.18
N ALA A 43 33.71 29.17 6.65
CA ALA A 43 33.87 29.43 5.21
C ALA A 43 33.50 28.18 4.39
N ALA A 44 33.10 28.36 3.12
CA ALA A 44 32.53 27.32 2.26
C ALA A 44 33.41 26.05 2.03
N HIS A 45 34.67 26.06 2.48
CA HIS A 45 35.61 24.93 2.41
C HIS A 45 35.92 24.29 3.78
N ASP A 46 35.25 24.72 4.85
CA ASP A 46 35.38 24.13 6.19
C ASP A 46 34.27 23.10 6.42
N TRP A 47 34.61 21.95 6.99
CA TRP A 47 33.65 20.89 7.36
C TRP A 47 32.61 21.39 8.38
N GLN A 48 32.92 22.46 9.12
CA GLN A 48 32.00 23.17 10.02
C GLN A 48 30.92 24.00 9.29
N SER A 49 30.97 24.13 7.96
CA SER A 49 29.95 24.80 7.15
C SER A 49 28.68 23.97 6.96
N TRP A 50 28.71 22.69 7.28
CA TRP A 50 27.56 21.80 7.12
C TRP A 50 26.60 21.90 8.30
N SER A 51 25.32 22.14 7.99
CA SER A 51 24.21 22.05 8.94
C SER A 51 23.13 21.13 8.36
N MET A 52 22.51 20.32 9.23
CA MET A 52 21.51 19.33 8.79
C MET A 52 20.12 19.97 8.58
N PHE A 53 19.72 20.85 9.50
CA PHE A 53 18.43 21.55 9.45
C PHE A 53 18.62 23.00 9.92
N THR A 54 18.07 23.93 9.16
CA THR A 54 18.13 25.37 9.45
C THR A 54 16.70 25.91 9.48
N LEU A 55 16.31 26.54 10.58
CA LEU A 55 14.98 27.11 10.75
C LEU A 55 15.08 28.64 10.76
N GLY A 56 15.07 29.24 9.57
CA GLY A 56 15.33 30.66 9.40
C GLY A 56 16.75 31.06 9.85
N ASP A 57 16.93 32.32 10.22
CA ASP A 57 18.25 32.90 10.51
C ASP A 57 18.65 32.83 12.00
N THR A 58 17.76 32.32 12.87
CA THR A 58 18.00 32.29 14.32
C THR A 58 18.44 30.91 14.77
N ALA A 59 19.59 30.82 15.44
CA ALA A 59 20.02 29.59 16.08
C ALA A 59 19.08 29.24 17.24
N GLY A 60 18.45 28.07 17.16
CA GLY A 60 17.51 27.66 18.19
C GLY A 60 17.01 26.24 18.01
N LEU A 61 16.19 25.85 18.95
CA LEU A 61 15.58 24.55 19.02
C LEU A 61 14.06 24.67 18.87
N LEU A 62 13.53 24.01 17.85
CA LEU A 62 12.09 23.81 17.73
C LEU A 62 11.71 22.50 18.43
N LEU A 63 10.83 22.57 19.44
CA LEU A 63 10.12 21.40 19.92
C LEU A 63 8.72 21.42 19.28
N PRO A 64 8.48 20.70 18.17
CA PRO A 64 7.17 20.71 17.53
C PRO A 64 6.10 20.15 18.50
N PRO A 65 4.83 20.56 18.37
CA PRO A 65 3.76 19.98 19.14
C PRO A 65 3.55 18.53 18.66
N GLY A 66 4.18 17.57 19.33
CA GLY A 66 4.05 16.17 18.98
C GLY A 66 2.61 15.69 19.10
N THR A 67 2.14 14.93 18.12
CA THR A 67 0.87 14.21 18.22
C THR A 67 1.04 13.08 19.25
N PRO A 68 0.15 12.96 20.24
CA PRO A 68 0.14 11.79 21.14
C PRO A 68 0.01 10.49 20.34
N LYS A 69 0.31 9.36 21.01
CA LYS A 69 0.20 8.00 20.44
C LYS A 69 -1.06 7.87 19.58
N VAL A 70 -0.87 7.56 18.31
CA VAL A 70 -1.94 7.25 17.36
C VAL A 70 -2.43 5.83 17.63
N ALA A 71 -3.74 5.65 17.60
CA ALA A 71 -4.38 4.35 17.60
C ALA A 71 -4.77 4.00 16.16
N ASP A 72 -4.22 2.90 15.66
CA ASP A 72 -4.53 2.40 14.32
C ASP A 72 -5.80 1.54 14.39
N GLY A 73 -6.72 1.80 13.46
CA GLY A 73 -7.93 1.00 13.30
C GLY A 73 -7.66 -0.29 12.53
N PRO A 74 -8.65 -1.21 12.48
CA PRO A 74 -8.55 -2.37 11.61
C PRO A 74 -8.44 -1.96 10.14
N GLY A 75 -7.75 -2.77 9.33
CA GLY A 75 -7.66 -2.59 7.90
C GLY A 75 -9.05 -2.61 7.27
N LEU A 76 -9.47 -1.47 6.74
CA LEU A 76 -10.74 -1.32 6.02
C LEU A 76 -10.66 -1.97 4.64
N GLU A 77 -9.52 -1.76 3.99
CA GLU A 77 -9.14 -2.37 2.72
C GLU A 77 -7.66 -2.73 2.77
N GLU A 78 -7.30 -3.83 2.14
CA GLU A 78 -5.91 -4.25 1.99
C GLU A 78 -5.71 -4.84 0.60
N VAL A 79 -4.69 -4.34 -0.10
CA VAL A 79 -4.34 -4.75 -1.46
C VAL A 79 -2.87 -5.14 -1.49
N ALA A 80 -2.58 -6.33 -2.02
CA ALA A 80 -1.21 -6.73 -2.33
C ALA A 80 -0.98 -6.66 -3.84
N LEU A 81 -0.03 -5.83 -4.25
CA LEU A 81 0.53 -5.84 -5.60
C LEU A 81 1.66 -6.86 -5.65
N VAL A 82 1.54 -7.88 -6.50
CA VAL A 82 2.51 -8.98 -6.60
C VAL A 82 2.83 -9.30 -8.05
N ARG A 83 4.08 -9.70 -8.30
CA ARG A 83 4.49 -10.29 -9.59
C ARG A 83 4.15 -11.77 -9.59
N ASP A 84 3.56 -12.23 -10.69
CA ASP A 84 3.36 -13.64 -10.99
C ASP A 84 4.26 -14.02 -12.17
N GLU A 85 5.42 -14.58 -11.83
CA GLU A 85 6.44 -15.02 -12.79
C GLU A 85 5.91 -16.10 -13.76
N SER A 86 4.95 -16.93 -13.31
CA SER A 86 4.40 -18.01 -14.15
C SER A 86 3.46 -17.50 -15.23
N ALA A 87 2.75 -16.40 -14.95
CA ALA A 87 1.81 -15.76 -15.85
C ALA A 87 2.39 -14.51 -16.54
N ASN A 88 3.65 -14.15 -16.24
CA ASN A 88 4.34 -12.94 -16.71
C ASN A 88 3.48 -11.66 -16.59
N MET A 89 2.82 -11.49 -15.43
CA MET A 89 1.92 -10.36 -15.17
C MET A 89 1.97 -9.93 -13.70
N VAL A 90 1.38 -8.78 -13.41
CA VAL A 90 1.22 -8.25 -12.06
C VAL A 90 -0.23 -8.40 -11.63
N TRP A 91 -0.45 -8.72 -10.36
CA TRP A 91 -1.77 -8.81 -9.76
C TRP A 91 -1.92 -7.82 -8.62
N GLY A 92 -3.04 -7.09 -8.62
CA GLY A 92 -3.60 -6.47 -7.43
C GLY A 92 -4.56 -7.44 -6.76
N ILE A 93 -4.14 -8.02 -5.65
CA ILE A 93 -4.94 -8.97 -4.86
C ILE A 93 -5.62 -8.21 -3.74
N GLU A 94 -6.94 -8.16 -3.78
CA GLU A 94 -7.76 -7.62 -2.69
C GLU A 94 -7.75 -8.63 -1.54
N GLN A 95 -6.92 -8.38 -0.53
CA GLN A 95 -6.82 -9.20 0.68
C GLN A 95 -7.97 -8.90 1.63
N THR A 96 -8.31 -7.62 1.78
CA THR A 96 -9.46 -7.16 2.56
C THR A 96 -10.29 -6.21 1.72
N VAL A 97 -11.59 -6.48 1.62
CA VAL A 97 -12.56 -5.65 0.90
C VAL A 97 -13.57 -5.07 1.87
N ARG A 98 -13.99 -3.83 1.61
CA ARG A 98 -15.07 -3.20 2.38
C ARG A 98 -16.43 -3.75 1.95
N MET A 99 -17.22 -4.20 2.92
CA MET A 99 -18.58 -4.66 2.70
C MET A 99 -19.58 -3.50 2.75
N ALA A 100 -20.83 -3.73 2.30
CA ALA A 100 -21.91 -2.74 2.39
C ALA A 100 -22.22 -2.33 3.85
N THR A 101 -21.93 -3.20 4.83
CA THR A 101 -22.03 -2.90 6.27
C THR A 101 -20.96 -1.92 6.76
N GLY A 102 -19.95 -1.64 5.93
CA GLY A 102 -18.81 -0.78 6.23
C GLY A 102 -17.61 -1.50 6.84
N GLU A 103 -17.74 -2.75 7.24
CA GLU A 103 -16.65 -3.58 7.80
C GLU A 103 -15.76 -4.18 6.70
N GLY A 104 -14.48 -4.37 7.03
CA GLY A 104 -13.54 -5.10 6.19
C GLY A 104 -13.74 -6.62 6.32
N ARG A 105 -13.74 -7.35 5.21
CA ARG A 105 -13.77 -8.82 5.17
C ARG A 105 -12.67 -9.37 4.26
N PRO A 106 -12.21 -10.62 4.48
CA PRO A 106 -11.27 -11.28 3.58
C PRO A 106 -11.80 -11.29 2.14
N GLY A 107 -11.02 -10.75 1.20
CA GLY A 107 -11.43 -10.60 -0.20
C GLY A 107 -11.64 -11.93 -0.91
N ALA A 108 -10.84 -12.95 -0.57
CA ALA A 108 -11.00 -14.30 -1.11
C ALA A 108 -12.34 -14.94 -0.69
N GLU A 109 -12.75 -14.80 0.57
CA GLU A 109 -14.06 -15.27 1.04
C GLU A 109 -15.18 -14.52 0.33
N ALA A 110 -15.05 -13.19 0.25
CA ALA A 110 -16.06 -12.36 -0.38
C ALA A 110 -16.19 -12.64 -1.89
N ALA A 111 -15.10 -13.01 -2.57
CA ALA A 111 -15.11 -13.48 -3.96
C ALA A 111 -15.76 -14.86 -4.08
N ALA A 112 -15.41 -15.82 -3.22
CA ALA A 112 -16.00 -17.16 -3.22
C ALA A 112 -17.51 -17.14 -2.94
N GLU A 113 -17.97 -16.32 -1.99
CA GLU A 113 -19.40 -16.13 -1.70
C GLU A 113 -20.15 -15.56 -2.91
N THR A 114 -19.54 -14.57 -3.58
CA THR A 114 -20.14 -13.94 -4.76
C THR A 114 -20.23 -14.93 -5.92
N LEU A 115 -19.18 -15.71 -6.16
CA LEU A 115 -19.18 -16.78 -7.16
C LEU A 115 -20.25 -17.84 -6.84
N ALA A 116 -20.32 -18.30 -5.59
CA ALA A 116 -21.31 -19.28 -5.15
C ALA A 116 -22.75 -18.76 -5.35
N PHE A 117 -22.99 -17.48 -5.02
CA PHE A 117 -24.29 -16.84 -5.26
C PHE A 117 -24.64 -16.82 -6.76
N ARG A 118 -23.70 -16.43 -7.63
CA ARG A 118 -23.95 -16.40 -9.08
C ARG A 118 -24.18 -17.79 -9.66
N ARG A 119 -23.41 -18.80 -9.25
CA ARG A 119 -23.61 -20.20 -9.67
C ARG A 119 -24.98 -20.75 -9.24
N ARG A 120 -25.58 -20.26 -8.15
CA ARG A 120 -26.96 -20.63 -7.78
C ARG A 120 -28.00 -20.04 -8.73
N LEU A 121 -27.78 -18.81 -9.19
CA LEU A 121 -28.67 -18.13 -10.14
C LEU A 121 -28.49 -18.65 -11.58
N HIS A 122 -27.26 -19.02 -11.92
CA HIS A 122 -26.86 -19.51 -13.23
C HIS A 122 -26.03 -20.79 -13.04
N PRO A 123 -26.70 -21.94 -12.80
CA PRO A 123 -26.00 -23.21 -12.62
C PRO A 123 -25.23 -23.56 -13.90
N PRO A 124 -23.99 -24.09 -13.78
CA PRO A 124 -23.24 -24.51 -14.95
C PRO A 124 -24.01 -25.60 -15.69
N THR A 125 -24.11 -25.48 -17.00
CA THR A 125 -24.65 -26.55 -17.84
C THR A 125 -23.76 -27.78 -17.66
N PRO A 126 -24.32 -28.95 -17.31
CA PRO A 126 -23.55 -30.18 -17.23
C PRO A 126 -22.78 -30.40 -18.54
N PRO A 127 -21.50 -30.82 -18.48
CA PRO A 127 -20.80 -31.18 -19.69
C PRO A 127 -21.60 -32.28 -20.40
N GLY A 128 -21.82 -32.10 -21.71
CA GLY A 128 -22.43 -33.14 -22.53
C GLY A 128 -21.49 -34.32 -22.73
N ASP A 129 -21.97 -35.34 -23.45
CA ASP A 129 -21.15 -36.51 -23.75
C ASP A 129 -19.81 -36.12 -24.40
N PRO A 130 -18.68 -36.70 -23.98
CA PRO A 130 -17.37 -36.41 -24.55
C PRO A 130 -17.36 -36.60 -26.07
N ARG A 131 -17.07 -35.54 -26.81
CA ARG A 131 -16.90 -35.61 -28.28
C ARG A 131 -15.54 -36.14 -28.70
N ALA A 132 -14.58 -36.15 -27.77
CA ALA A 132 -13.21 -36.60 -27.95
C ALA A 132 -12.65 -37.11 -26.60
N PRO A 133 -11.50 -37.80 -26.58
CA PRO A 133 -10.83 -38.19 -25.32
C PRO A 133 -10.25 -37.01 -24.53
N VAL A 134 -10.06 -35.86 -25.17
CA VAL A 134 -9.52 -34.63 -24.56
C VAL A 134 -10.38 -33.43 -24.95
N ALA A 135 -10.54 -32.51 -24.01
CA ALA A 135 -11.10 -31.18 -24.22
C ALA A 135 -10.00 -30.13 -24.14
N TYR A 136 -10.06 -29.14 -25.03
CA TYR A 136 -9.18 -27.99 -24.98
C TYR A 136 -9.83 -26.87 -24.18
N GLN A 137 -9.13 -26.40 -23.16
CA GLN A 137 -9.51 -25.29 -22.31
C GLN A 137 -8.56 -24.11 -22.58
N VAL A 138 -9.12 -23.04 -23.15
CA VAL A 138 -8.37 -21.83 -23.54
C VAL A 138 -7.65 -21.20 -22.35
N MET A 139 -8.32 -21.13 -21.18
CA MET A 139 -7.80 -20.44 -20.01
C MET A 139 -8.41 -21.01 -18.72
N SER A 140 -7.63 -21.05 -17.63
CA SER A 140 -8.14 -21.30 -16.28
C SER A 140 -8.78 -20.03 -15.67
N SER A 141 -9.65 -20.21 -14.68
CA SER A 141 -10.24 -19.09 -13.93
C SER A 141 -9.37 -18.71 -12.72
N VAL A 142 -9.34 -17.43 -12.37
CA VAL A 142 -8.69 -16.92 -11.16
C VAL A 142 -9.78 -16.34 -10.23
N PRO A 143 -9.64 -16.43 -8.90
CA PRO A 143 -10.60 -15.82 -7.97
C PRO A 143 -10.80 -14.33 -8.24
N GLU A 144 -12.05 -13.86 -8.16
CA GLU A 144 -12.43 -12.50 -8.56
C GLU A 144 -11.78 -11.37 -7.73
N ASN A 145 -11.14 -11.69 -6.60
CA ASN A 145 -10.37 -10.70 -5.82
C ASN A 145 -8.96 -10.45 -6.40
N TRP A 146 -8.58 -11.11 -7.51
CA TRP A 146 -7.33 -10.88 -8.22
C TRP A 146 -7.58 -10.03 -9.46
N ILE A 147 -7.06 -8.81 -9.44
CA ILE A 147 -7.23 -7.83 -10.50
C ILE A 147 -5.93 -7.74 -11.30
N PRO A 148 -5.93 -8.03 -12.61
CA PRO A 148 -4.71 -8.09 -13.39
C PRO A 148 -4.19 -6.69 -13.73
N PHE A 149 -2.87 -6.57 -13.83
CA PHE A 149 -2.15 -5.43 -14.37
C PHE A 149 -1.20 -5.92 -15.47
N ILE A 150 -1.31 -5.32 -16.64
CA ILE A 150 -0.51 -5.65 -17.82
C ILE A 150 0.52 -4.55 -18.11
N PRO A 151 1.73 -4.90 -18.55
CA PRO A 151 2.72 -3.91 -18.97
C PRO A 151 2.27 -3.22 -20.26
N VAL A 152 2.35 -1.89 -20.28
CA VAL A 152 2.09 -1.04 -21.45
C VAL A 152 3.17 0.03 -21.57
N HIS A 153 3.50 0.43 -22.80
CA HIS A 153 4.48 1.50 -23.03
C HIS A 153 3.88 2.87 -22.72
N VAL A 154 4.70 3.75 -22.16
CA VAL A 154 4.33 5.15 -21.98
C VAL A 154 4.31 5.83 -23.36
N PRO A 155 3.24 6.54 -23.74
CA PRO A 155 3.19 7.23 -25.03
C PRO A 155 4.37 8.19 -25.22
N GLY A 156 5.16 7.98 -26.28
CA GLY A 156 6.33 8.81 -26.59
C GLY A 156 7.63 8.41 -25.88
N ASP A 157 7.64 7.30 -25.14
CA ASP A 157 8.84 6.73 -24.53
C ASP A 157 8.89 5.20 -24.73
N ASP A 158 9.80 4.75 -25.61
CA ASP A 158 9.96 3.33 -25.94
C ASP A 158 10.64 2.51 -24.85
N ARG A 159 11.17 3.15 -23.79
CA ARG A 159 11.92 2.48 -22.71
C ARG A 159 11.15 2.40 -21.40
N SER A 160 10.18 3.27 -21.20
CA SER A 160 9.39 3.31 -19.97
C SER A 160 8.14 2.47 -20.10
N VAL A 161 7.99 1.51 -19.19
CA VAL A 161 6.80 0.64 -19.07
C VAL A 161 6.02 1.06 -17.83
N GLN A 162 4.70 1.11 -17.97
CA GLN A 162 3.75 1.23 -16.85
C GLN A 162 2.85 0.01 -16.80
N LEU A 163 2.33 -0.28 -15.61
CA LEU A 163 1.38 -1.35 -15.37
C LEU A 163 -0.03 -0.76 -15.48
N GLN A 164 -0.78 -1.15 -16.50
CA GLN A 164 -2.18 -0.76 -16.67
C GLN A 164 -3.11 -1.82 -16.08
N ARG A 165 -4.07 -1.40 -15.25
CA ARG A 165 -5.15 -2.28 -14.77
C ARG A 165 -5.91 -2.86 -15.97
N ALA A 166 -5.93 -4.17 -16.07
CA ALA A 166 -6.71 -4.94 -17.04
C ALA A 166 -7.97 -5.54 -16.37
N ALA A 167 -8.65 -6.44 -17.05
CA ALA A 167 -9.83 -7.11 -16.55
C ALA A 167 -9.79 -8.62 -16.84
N MET A 168 -10.20 -9.43 -15.86
CA MET A 168 -10.53 -10.83 -16.08
C MET A 168 -12.02 -10.98 -16.40
N PRO A 169 -12.41 -11.92 -17.28
CA PRO A 169 -13.80 -12.30 -17.43
C PRO A 169 -14.30 -12.98 -16.15
N ARG A 170 -15.58 -12.81 -15.83
CA ARG A 170 -16.22 -13.57 -14.75
C ARG A 170 -16.37 -15.03 -15.16
N GLU A 171 -16.29 -15.92 -14.18
CA GLU A 171 -16.40 -17.36 -14.43
C GLU A 171 -17.79 -17.79 -14.91
N VAL A 172 -18.85 -17.21 -14.33
CA VAL A 172 -20.24 -17.56 -14.63
C VAL A 172 -20.77 -16.84 -15.88
N ASP A 173 -20.27 -15.64 -16.16
CA ASP A 173 -20.64 -14.83 -17.32
C ASP A 173 -19.39 -14.20 -17.92
N ALA A 174 -18.79 -14.90 -18.89
CA ALA A 174 -17.54 -14.49 -19.51
C ALA A 174 -17.66 -13.18 -20.32
N THR A 175 -18.87 -12.66 -20.57
CA THR A 175 -19.07 -11.37 -21.23
C THR A 175 -18.85 -10.19 -20.29
N GLN A 176 -18.87 -10.42 -18.98
CA GLN A 176 -18.68 -9.39 -17.97
C GLN A 176 -17.28 -9.44 -17.38
N ALA A 177 -16.68 -8.27 -17.20
CA ALA A 177 -15.46 -8.11 -16.44
C ALA A 177 -15.71 -8.24 -14.93
N VAL A 178 -14.69 -8.72 -14.22
CA VAL A 178 -14.61 -8.66 -12.76
C VAL A 178 -14.30 -7.21 -12.33
N PRO A 179 -15.19 -6.54 -11.55
CA PRO A 179 -14.93 -5.20 -11.08
C PRO A 179 -14.07 -5.21 -9.80
N PRO A 180 -13.04 -4.35 -9.69
CA PRO A 180 -12.31 -4.16 -8.43
C PRO A 180 -13.26 -3.66 -7.32
N ARG A 181 -13.10 -4.12 -6.08
CA ARG A 181 -13.98 -3.75 -4.95
C ARG A 181 -13.37 -2.72 -4.01
N THR A 182 -12.05 -2.72 -3.88
CA THR A 182 -11.29 -1.76 -3.06
C THR A 182 -11.18 -0.42 -3.76
N ALA A 183 -11.26 0.68 -3.01
CA ALA A 183 -11.05 2.02 -3.54
C ALA A 183 -9.65 2.14 -4.19
N LEU A 184 -8.65 1.48 -3.60
CA LEU A 184 -7.27 1.44 -4.09
C LEU A 184 -7.15 0.88 -5.52
N LEU A 185 -7.91 -0.17 -5.86
CA LEU A 185 -7.90 -0.75 -7.20
C LEU A 185 -9.03 -0.26 -8.09
N ARG A 186 -9.98 0.52 -7.57
CA ARG A 186 -11.13 1.07 -8.31
C ARG A 186 -10.87 2.47 -8.90
N GLU A 187 -9.70 3.05 -8.67
CA GLU A 187 -9.31 4.35 -9.25
C GLU A 187 -9.65 4.43 -10.75
N GLY A 188 -10.37 5.47 -11.16
CA GLY A 188 -10.82 5.68 -12.54
C GLY A 188 -11.85 4.69 -13.09
N PHE A 189 -12.15 3.57 -12.42
CA PHE A 189 -13.01 2.49 -12.94
C PHE A 189 -14.43 2.98 -13.22
N ASP A 190 -15.05 3.66 -12.26
CA ASP A 190 -16.44 4.13 -12.38
C ASP A 190 -16.59 5.25 -13.42
N ALA A 191 -15.48 5.91 -13.79
CA ALA A 191 -15.41 6.93 -14.84
C ALA A 191 -14.94 6.38 -16.19
N GLY A 192 -14.69 5.07 -16.31
CA GLY A 192 -14.17 4.44 -17.54
C GLY A 192 -12.73 4.84 -17.88
N GLN A 193 -11.95 5.28 -16.88
CA GLN A 193 -10.57 5.71 -17.04
C GLN A 193 -9.58 4.58 -16.73
N SER A 194 -8.49 4.55 -17.50
CA SER A 194 -7.36 3.66 -17.25
C SER A 194 -6.68 3.99 -15.93
N TYR A 195 -6.27 2.95 -15.21
CA TYR A 195 -5.47 3.09 -13.99
C TYR A 195 -4.06 2.54 -14.25
N PHE A 196 -3.06 3.37 -14.01
CA PHE A 196 -1.65 3.05 -14.22
C PHE A 196 -0.90 3.06 -12.90
N VAL A 197 0.04 2.12 -12.77
CA VAL A 197 0.99 2.01 -11.67
C VAL A 197 2.38 1.90 -12.29
N ASN A 198 3.36 2.63 -11.77
CA ASN A 198 4.72 2.49 -12.30
C ASN A 198 5.29 1.11 -11.96
N GLU A 199 6.14 0.56 -12.83
CA GLU A 199 6.67 -0.78 -12.63
C GLU A 199 7.49 -0.91 -11.32
N GLU A 200 8.24 0.12 -10.94
CA GLU A 200 9.05 0.15 -9.72
C GLU A 200 8.23 0.12 -8.42
N GLU A 201 6.93 0.40 -8.50
CA GLU A 201 6.02 0.33 -7.36
C GLU A 201 5.70 -1.11 -6.97
N VAL A 202 6.03 -2.09 -7.83
CA VAL A 202 5.82 -3.52 -7.60
C VAL A 202 7.17 -4.26 -7.64
N PRO A 203 7.96 -4.22 -6.56
CA PRO A 203 9.21 -4.96 -6.46
C PRO A 203 8.95 -6.48 -6.37
N LEU A 204 10.00 -7.31 -6.45
CA LEU A 204 9.90 -8.77 -6.32
C LEU A 204 9.29 -9.22 -4.99
N THR A 205 9.52 -8.45 -3.92
CA THR A 205 8.91 -8.67 -2.60
C THR A 205 7.41 -8.34 -2.57
N GLY A 206 6.88 -7.73 -3.63
CA GLY A 206 5.54 -7.17 -3.68
C GLY A 206 5.39 -5.90 -2.84
N THR A 207 4.26 -5.24 -3.01
CA THR A 207 3.86 -4.06 -2.23
C THR A 207 2.52 -4.33 -1.57
N CYS A 208 2.39 -4.05 -0.28
CA CYS A 208 1.13 -4.10 0.44
C CYS A 208 0.63 -2.68 0.70
N LEU A 209 -0.64 -2.42 0.40
CA LEU A 209 -1.34 -1.17 0.68
C LEU A 209 -2.49 -1.45 1.64
N THR A 210 -2.50 -0.77 2.79
CA THR A 210 -3.57 -0.91 3.79
C THR A 210 -4.25 0.43 4.01
N ALA A 211 -5.56 0.49 3.79
CA ALA A 211 -6.39 1.64 4.15
C ALA A 211 -7.01 1.41 5.53
N ALA A 212 -6.83 2.34 6.47
CA ALA A 212 -7.39 2.24 7.82
C ALA A 212 -7.74 3.61 8.40
N TYR A 213 -8.78 3.66 9.23
CA TYR A 213 -9.06 4.83 10.05
C TYR A 213 -8.13 4.85 11.26
N ASN A 214 -7.46 5.96 11.50
CA ASN A 214 -6.65 6.16 12.68
C ASN A 214 -7.25 7.25 13.55
N ARG A 215 -6.92 7.18 14.83
CA ARG A 215 -7.44 8.11 15.83
C ARG A 215 -6.32 8.60 16.73
N THR A 216 -6.33 9.88 17.04
CA THR A 216 -5.55 10.44 18.14
C THR A 216 -6.38 11.44 18.93
N ARG A 217 -5.83 11.86 20.07
CA ARG A 217 -6.36 13.01 20.83
C ARG A 217 -5.36 14.14 20.72
N THR A 218 -5.83 15.35 20.46
CA THR A 218 -4.99 16.55 20.52
C THR A 218 -4.56 16.84 21.95
N ARG A 219 -3.62 17.78 22.13
CA ARG A 219 -3.26 18.28 23.46
C ARG A 219 -4.44 18.90 24.23
N THR A 220 -5.48 19.37 23.53
CA THR A 220 -6.71 19.91 24.15
C THR A 220 -7.73 18.82 24.50
N GLY A 221 -7.43 17.54 24.18
CA GLY A 221 -8.32 16.40 24.45
C GLY A 221 -9.32 16.10 23.32
N GLN A 222 -9.39 16.97 22.31
CA GLN A 222 -10.24 16.78 21.13
C GLN A 222 -9.85 15.52 20.37
N VAL A 223 -10.83 14.73 19.94
CA VAL A 223 -10.61 13.53 19.13
C VAL A 223 -10.49 13.94 17.67
N VAL A 224 -9.46 13.43 17.01
CA VAL A 224 -9.29 13.54 15.55
C VAL A 224 -9.24 12.13 14.99
N VAL A 225 -10.03 11.89 13.93
CA VAL A 225 -10.06 10.64 13.18
C VAL A 225 -9.78 10.97 11.72
N TRP A 226 -8.92 10.20 11.07
CA TRP A 226 -8.58 10.37 9.67
C TRP A 226 -8.35 9.01 9.00
N LEU A 227 -8.52 8.97 7.69
CA LEU A 227 -8.18 7.80 6.87
C LEU A 227 -6.72 7.90 6.43
N THR A 228 -5.99 6.80 6.50
CA THR A 228 -4.65 6.69 5.89
C THR A 228 -4.59 5.52 4.95
N VAL A 229 -3.77 5.64 3.92
CA VAL A 229 -3.24 4.51 3.16
C VAL A 229 -1.76 4.36 3.53
N ARG A 230 -1.37 3.18 4.02
CA ARG A 230 0.02 2.86 4.35
C ARG A 230 0.57 1.87 3.32
N ARG A 231 1.78 2.15 2.84
CA ARG A 231 2.56 1.24 2.00
C ARG A 231 3.55 0.48 2.86
N ASP A 232 3.53 -0.85 2.74
CA ASP A 232 4.48 -1.77 3.34
C ASP A 232 5.09 -2.69 2.29
N THR A 233 6.19 -3.36 2.65
CA THR A 233 6.74 -4.46 1.88
C THR A 233 5.76 -5.64 1.86
N GLY A 234 5.58 -6.24 0.70
CA GLY A 234 4.79 -7.45 0.53
C GLY A 234 5.47 -8.70 1.11
N ARG A 235 4.88 -9.86 0.84
CA ARG A 235 5.38 -11.18 1.27
C ARG A 235 6.07 -11.98 0.17
N GLY A 236 6.43 -11.34 -0.95
CA GLY A 236 6.97 -11.97 -2.15
C GLY A 236 5.92 -12.22 -3.24
N GLY A 237 6.38 -12.83 -4.34
CA GLY A 237 5.55 -13.27 -5.45
C GLY A 237 4.48 -14.28 -5.02
N ARG A 238 3.39 -14.32 -5.78
CA ARG A 238 2.33 -15.33 -5.64
C ARG A 238 1.98 -15.85 -7.03
N SER A 239 1.62 -17.13 -7.09
CA SER A 239 1.07 -17.71 -8.31
C SER A 239 -0.46 -17.61 -8.26
N SER A 240 -1.05 -17.07 -9.32
CA SER A 240 -2.50 -16.99 -9.52
C SER A 240 -3.13 -18.34 -9.89
N GLY A 241 -2.33 -19.30 -10.36
CA GLY A 241 -2.84 -20.51 -11.02
C GLY A 241 -3.44 -20.24 -12.41
N LEU A 242 -3.27 -19.03 -12.96
CA LEU A 242 -3.65 -18.72 -14.32
C LEU A 242 -2.80 -19.55 -15.29
N SER A 243 -3.45 -20.23 -16.21
CA SER A 243 -2.82 -21.04 -17.24
C SER A 243 -3.66 -20.98 -18.50
N PHE A 244 -2.98 -21.09 -19.64
CA PHE A 244 -3.58 -21.03 -20.96
C PHE A 244 -3.35 -22.36 -21.69
N ASP A 245 -4.16 -22.61 -22.71
CA ASP A 245 -3.96 -23.73 -23.64
C ASP A 245 -3.90 -25.12 -22.95
N LEU A 246 -4.80 -25.36 -22.00
CA LEU A 246 -4.86 -26.60 -21.24
C LEU A 246 -5.56 -27.71 -22.04
N LEU A 247 -5.04 -28.93 -21.96
CA LEU A 247 -5.71 -30.14 -22.41
C LEU A 247 -6.23 -30.89 -21.18
N THR A 248 -7.53 -31.13 -21.12
CA THR A 248 -8.20 -31.81 -20.02
C THR A 248 -8.78 -33.12 -20.53
N ASP A 249 -8.43 -34.24 -19.91
CA ASP A 249 -8.99 -35.53 -20.28
C ASP A 249 -10.51 -35.55 -20.03
N THR A 250 -11.26 -36.07 -21.00
CA THR A 250 -12.70 -36.27 -20.92
C THR A 250 -12.99 -37.77 -20.98
N PRO A 251 -12.87 -38.48 -19.85
CA PRO A 251 -13.11 -39.92 -19.81
C PRO A 251 -14.56 -40.22 -20.22
N PRO A 252 -14.80 -41.30 -20.98
CA PRO A 252 -16.16 -41.75 -21.28
C PRO A 252 -16.88 -42.12 -19.97
N ALA A 253 -18.19 -41.84 -19.92
CA ALA A 253 -19.06 -42.13 -18.79
C ALA A 253 -19.16 -43.63 -18.48
#